data_AF-A0A1S3C141-F1
#
_entry.id   AF-A0A1S3C141-F1
#
_cell.length_a   1.000
_cell.length_b   1.000
_cell.length_c   1.000
_cell.angle_alpha   90.00
_cell.angle_beta   90.00
_cell.angle_gamma   90.00
#
_symmetry.space_group_name_H-M   'P 1'
#
loop_
_entity.id
_entity.type
_entity.pdbx_description
1 polymer ?
#
loop_
_entity_poly.entity_id
_entity_poly.type
_entity_poly.pdbx_seq_one_letter_code
_entity_poly.pdbx_strand_id
1 'polypeptide(L)'
;MWSLFEPTRTYGPTVGQTARTATQERARNRSSHDAKLLRLVMEVEPDEKELKAAGAQLLPDGRRGLRIHGWEIETHKRSILTSSNFEQWEQKLQTSHLPEMVFGDSLLALKHETGVQIYFNAFDALTGWKKEALPPVEVPAAAKWKFRSKPSQQVILDYDYTFTTPYCGSERIEADTEKHGREQTCEESNGLCWEDCKEKIDLVSLSLKEPILFYDEVILYEDELADNGISLLTVKVRVMPSGWFLLLRFWLRVDGVLMRLRDTRMHCIFSNRENPIILRESCWREATFQSLAEEGYASDSAAYNDPSAICDRLQIIMQKTQKLRVSGKL
;
A
#
# COMPACT_ATOMS: atom_id res chain seq x y z
N MET A 1 34.99 60.20 -1.11
CA MET A 1 35.89 59.38 -1.98
C MET A 1 36.15 58.08 -1.24
N TRP A 2 35.61 56.89 -1.52
CA TRP A 2 34.77 56.25 -2.55
C TRP A 2 34.10 55.05 -1.78
N SER A 3 32.78 54.87 -1.67
CA SER A 3 31.78 54.44 -2.68
C SER A 3 32.05 53.06 -3.32
N LEU A 4 31.18 52.10 -2.95
CA LEU A 4 30.50 51.08 -3.78
C LEU A 4 31.35 50.04 -4.53
N PHE A 5 31.12 48.75 -4.25
CA PHE A 5 30.83 47.70 -5.24
C PHE A 5 30.47 46.38 -4.53
N GLU A 6 29.18 46.07 -4.43
CA GLU A 6 28.69 44.70 -4.28
C GLU A 6 28.82 43.98 -5.64
N PRO A 7 29.17 42.69 -5.67
CA PRO A 7 28.77 41.81 -6.77
C PRO A 7 27.52 41.03 -6.35
N THR A 8 26.41 41.34 -7.00
CA THR A 8 25.21 40.51 -7.07
C THR A 8 25.59 39.11 -7.57
N ARG A 9 25.60 38.11 -6.67
CA ARG A 9 25.56 36.70 -7.07
C ARG A 9 24.12 36.34 -7.42
N THR A 10 23.86 36.25 -8.71
CA THR A 10 22.69 35.55 -9.23
C THR A 10 22.80 34.07 -8.85
N TYR A 11 21.92 33.61 -7.96
CA TYR A 11 21.68 32.19 -7.76
C TYR A 11 20.95 31.66 -9.00
N GLY A 12 21.68 30.96 -9.88
CA GLY A 12 21.06 30.06 -10.85
C GLY A 12 20.43 28.87 -10.12
N PRO A 13 19.35 28.26 -10.64
CA PRO A 13 18.70 27.14 -9.99
C PRO A 13 19.68 25.98 -9.81
N THR A 14 19.75 25.49 -8.58
CA THR A 14 20.56 24.33 -8.18
C THR A 14 20.17 23.13 -9.04
N VAL A 15 21.15 22.40 -9.58
CA VAL A 15 20.99 21.26 -10.51
C VAL A 15 19.99 20.18 -10.01
N GLY A 16 19.70 20.12 -8.70
CA GLY A 16 18.68 19.26 -8.12
C GLY A 16 17.23 19.67 -8.41
N GLN A 17 16.93 20.96 -8.63
CA GLN A 17 15.57 21.42 -8.97
C GLN A 17 15.22 21.10 -10.43
N THR A 18 16.20 21.22 -11.34
CA THR A 18 16.03 20.95 -12.78
C THR A 18 15.88 19.46 -13.11
N ALA A 19 16.53 18.58 -12.34
CA ALA A 19 16.29 17.13 -12.46
C ALA A 19 14.91 16.73 -11.93
N ARG A 20 14.46 17.33 -10.81
CA ARG A 20 13.14 17.07 -10.20
C ARG A 20 11.98 17.49 -11.09
N THR A 21 12.07 18.63 -11.76
CA THR A 21 11.03 19.07 -12.71
C THR A 21 10.98 18.18 -13.96
N ALA A 22 12.14 17.75 -14.49
CA ALA A 22 12.20 16.85 -15.64
C ALA A 22 11.63 15.44 -15.33
N THR A 23 11.81 14.93 -14.11
CA THR A 23 11.22 13.66 -13.66
C THR A 23 9.72 13.78 -13.42
N GLN A 24 9.24 14.87 -12.78
CA GLN A 24 7.81 15.13 -12.62
C GLN A 24 7.07 15.29 -13.96
N GLU A 25 7.74 15.86 -14.97
CA GLU A 25 7.19 16.05 -16.31
C GLU A 25 7.20 14.76 -17.13
N ARG A 26 8.20 13.88 -16.94
CA ARG A 26 8.19 12.50 -17.47
C ARG A 26 7.12 11.63 -16.82
N ALA A 27 6.90 11.73 -15.51
CA ALA A 27 5.83 11.03 -14.80
C ALA A 27 4.43 11.51 -15.25
N ARG A 28 4.25 12.83 -15.47
CA ARG A 28 3.01 13.38 -16.05
C ARG A 28 2.76 12.96 -17.50
N ASN A 29 3.81 12.88 -18.33
CA ASN A 29 3.65 12.48 -19.73
C ASN A 29 3.52 10.95 -19.89
N ARG A 30 4.12 10.15 -19.00
CA ARG A 30 3.87 8.69 -18.93
C ARG A 30 2.51 8.36 -18.35
N SER A 31 1.98 9.11 -17.38
CA SER A 31 0.59 8.90 -16.93
C SER A 31 -0.42 9.06 -18.07
N SER A 32 -0.10 9.84 -19.11
CA SER A 32 -0.92 10.01 -20.31
C SER A 32 -0.76 8.87 -21.34
N HIS A 33 0.45 8.31 -21.51
CA HIS A 33 0.70 7.21 -22.45
C HIS A 33 0.43 5.81 -21.85
N ASP A 34 0.77 5.57 -20.58
CA ASP A 34 0.48 4.31 -19.88
C ASP A 34 -0.98 4.20 -19.42
N ALA A 35 -1.71 5.31 -19.28
CA ALA A 35 -3.17 5.28 -19.16
C ALA A 35 -3.87 4.65 -20.39
N LYS A 36 -3.16 4.53 -21.51
CA LYS A 36 -3.65 3.85 -22.72
C LYS A 36 -3.32 2.36 -22.74
N LEU A 37 -2.26 1.91 -22.04
CA LEU A 37 -1.85 0.49 -21.98
C LEU A 37 -2.35 -0.25 -20.73
N LEU A 38 -2.67 0.48 -19.65
CA LEU A 38 -3.40 0.00 -18.47
C LEU A 38 -4.92 -0.16 -18.70
N ARG A 39 -5.40 -0.03 -19.94
CA ARG A 39 -6.80 -0.27 -20.35
C ARG A 39 -7.13 -1.74 -20.55
N LEU A 40 -6.81 -2.56 -19.56
CA LEU A 40 -7.53 -3.82 -19.33
C LEU A 40 -7.76 -4.07 -17.83
N VAL A 41 -7.81 -3.02 -17.02
CA VAL A 41 -8.61 -3.11 -15.79
C VAL A 41 -10.05 -3.15 -16.27
N MET A 42 -10.70 -4.31 -16.17
CA MET A 42 -12.15 -4.39 -16.28
C MET A 42 -12.71 -3.41 -15.24
N GLU A 43 -13.12 -2.23 -15.67
CA GLU A 43 -14.13 -1.48 -14.94
C GLU A 43 -15.38 -2.36 -15.02
N VAL A 44 -15.52 -3.25 -14.03
CA VAL A 44 -16.72 -4.05 -13.86
C VAL A 44 -17.78 -3.03 -13.47
N GLU A 45 -18.47 -2.48 -14.47
CA GLU A 45 -19.69 -1.74 -14.21
C GLU A 45 -20.68 -2.73 -13.58
N PRO A 46 -21.09 -2.48 -12.34
CA PRO A 46 -21.90 -3.45 -11.63
C PRO A 46 -23.29 -3.50 -12.24
N ASP A 47 -23.78 -4.70 -12.55
CA ASP A 47 -25.16 -4.87 -13.01
C ASP A 47 -26.10 -4.44 -11.88
N GLU A 48 -26.88 -3.39 -12.11
CA GLU A 48 -27.85 -2.88 -11.14
C GLU A 48 -28.81 -3.97 -10.63
N LYS A 49 -29.14 -4.97 -11.46
CA LYS A 49 -30.00 -6.08 -11.05
C LYS A 49 -29.30 -6.98 -10.04
N GLU A 50 -28.02 -7.27 -10.25
CA GLU A 50 -27.21 -8.08 -9.32
C GLU A 50 -26.98 -7.34 -8.00
N LEU A 51 -26.69 -6.03 -8.06
CA LEU A 51 -26.59 -5.17 -6.87
C LEU A 51 -27.89 -5.20 -6.05
N LYS A 52 -29.04 -4.95 -6.71
CA LYS A 52 -30.36 -4.95 -6.05
C LYS A 52 -30.69 -6.34 -5.49
N ALA A 53 -30.40 -7.42 -6.21
CA ALA A 53 -30.65 -8.79 -5.76
C ALA A 53 -29.82 -9.16 -4.52
N ALA A 54 -28.59 -8.64 -4.43
CA ALA A 54 -27.70 -8.85 -3.27
C ALA A 54 -27.96 -7.85 -2.11
N GLY A 55 -28.94 -6.94 -2.25
CA GLY A 55 -29.19 -5.89 -1.25
C GLY A 55 -28.07 -4.83 -1.17
N ALA A 56 -27.24 -4.72 -2.21
CA ALA A 56 -26.17 -3.74 -2.29
C ALA A 56 -26.68 -2.40 -2.85
N GLN A 57 -26.12 -1.30 -2.36
CA GLN A 57 -26.44 0.06 -2.80
C GLN A 57 -25.15 0.82 -3.10
N LEU A 58 -25.06 1.49 -4.25
CA LEU A 58 -23.92 2.34 -4.56
C LEU A 58 -23.86 3.54 -3.60
N LEU A 59 -22.66 4.05 -3.35
CA LEU A 59 -22.51 5.25 -2.53
C LEU A 59 -23.06 6.50 -3.24
N PRO A 60 -23.71 7.42 -2.50
CA PRO A 60 -24.19 8.69 -3.07
C PRO A 60 -23.03 9.63 -3.42
N ASP A 61 -23.37 10.72 -4.12
CA ASP A 61 -22.49 11.88 -4.40
C ASP A 61 -21.26 11.58 -5.27
N GLY A 62 -21.36 10.56 -6.12
CA GLY A 62 -20.27 10.17 -7.02
C GLY A 62 -19.08 9.52 -6.32
N ARG A 63 -19.23 9.13 -5.04
CA ARG A 63 -18.22 8.35 -4.32
C ARG A 63 -18.14 6.95 -4.91
N ARG A 64 -16.92 6.45 -5.10
CA ARG A 64 -16.68 5.11 -5.65
C ARG A 64 -16.73 4.09 -4.52
N GLY A 65 -17.76 3.25 -4.54
CA GLY A 65 -17.98 2.25 -3.50
C GLY A 65 -19.41 1.78 -3.43
N LEU A 66 -19.69 0.92 -2.46
CA LEU A 66 -21.04 0.43 -2.18
C LEU A 66 -21.28 0.22 -0.68
N ARG A 67 -22.55 0.01 -0.33
CA ARG A 67 -23.03 -0.49 0.95
C ARG A 67 -23.68 -1.84 0.77
N ILE A 68 -23.36 -2.80 1.63
CA ILE A 68 -23.97 -4.13 1.63
C ILE A 68 -23.79 -4.77 3.01
N HIS A 69 -24.83 -5.41 3.55
CA HIS A 69 -24.77 -6.16 4.82
C HIS A 69 -24.07 -5.41 5.98
N GLY A 70 -24.42 -4.14 6.22
CA GLY A 70 -23.83 -3.31 7.27
C GLY A 70 -22.44 -2.74 6.97
N TRP A 71 -21.84 -3.11 5.84
CA TRP A 71 -20.53 -2.61 5.38
C TRP A 71 -20.69 -1.48 4.36
N GLU A 72 -19.97 -0.38 4.57
CA GLU A 72 -19.65 0.66 3.59
C GLU A 72 -18.21 0.44 3.11
N ILE A 73 -18.05 0.11 1.82
CA ILE A 73 -16.75 -0.07 1.15
C ILE A 73 -16.54 1.12 0.22
N GLU A 74 -15.47 1.88 0.43
CA GLU A 74 -15.16 3.10 -0.31
C GLU A 74 -13.71 3.12 -0.78
N THR A 75 -13.47 3.60 -1.99
CA THR A 75 -12.14 3.77 -2.58
C THR A 75 -11.93 5.17 -3.14
N HIS A 76 -10.78 5.77 -2.85
CA HIS A 76 -10.33 7.03 -3.44
C HIS A 76 -9.05 6.78 -4.23
N LYS A 77 -9.03 7.22 -5.48
CA LYS A 77 -7.82 7.31 -6.30
C LYS A 77 -7.53 8.78 -6.56
N ARG A 78 -6.36 9.22 -6.12
CA ARG A 78 -5.89 10.60 -6.25
C ARG A 78 -4.55 10.64 -6.96
N SER A 79 -4.10 11.82 -7.33
CA SER A 79 -2.78 12.00 -7.93
C SER A 79 -1.68 11.79 -6.90
N ILE A 80 -0.45 11.66 -7.38
CA ILE A 80 0.74 11.68 -6.53
C ILE A 80 0.84 12.98 -5.74
N LEU A 81 1.56 12.95 -4.62
CA LEU A 81 1.82 14.11 -3.78
C LEU A 81 2.42 15.28 -4.58
N THR A 82 1.97 16.49 -4.24
CA THR A 82 2.63 17.73 -4.68
C THR A 82 3.93 17.92 -3.92
N SER A 83 4.85 18.73 -4.47
CA SER A 83 6.13 19.03 -3.81
C SER A 83 5.95 19.59 -2.39
N SER A 84 4.92 20.41 -2.15
CA SER A 84 4.63 20.95 -0.81
C SER A 84 4.17 19.89 0.18
N ASN A 85 3.37 18.92 -0.26
CA ASN A 85 2.89 17.85 0.62
C ASN A 85 4.00 16.83 0.88
N PHE A 86 4.91 16.64 -0.07
CA PHE A 86 6.10 15.81 0.07
C PHE A 86 6.99 16.30 1.22
N GLU A 87 7.32 17.59 1.26
CA GLU A 87 8.14 18.20 2.34
C GLU A 87 7.47 18.04 3.72
N GLN A 88 6.13 18.16 3.78
CA GLN A 88 5.39 17.93 5.03
C GLN A 88 5.48 16.47 5.47
N TRP A 89 5.45 15.52 4.54
CA TRP A 89 5.57 14.10 4.83
C TRP A 89 6.99 13.75 5.27
N GLU A 90 8.03 14.30 4.63
CA GLU A 90 9.42 14.16 5.05
C GLU A 90 9.61 14.62 6.51
N GLN A 91 9.01 15.75 6.90
CA GLN A 91 9.04 16.24 8.27
C GLN A 91 8.29 15.31 9.24
N LYS A 92 7.06 14.90 8.89
CA LYS A 92 6.22 14.04 9.75
C LYS A 92 6.82 12.65 9.95
N LEU A 93 7.33 12.06 8.87
CA LEU A 93 8.00 10.76 8.88
C LEU A 93 9.46 10.89 9.32
N GLN A 94 10.00 12.10 9.46
CA GLN A 94 11.40 12.40 9.78
C GLN A 94 12.37 11.58 8.91
N THR A 95 12.17 11.65 7.60
CA THR A 95 13.00 11.00 6.57
C THR A 95 13.18 11.96 5.39
N SER A 96 14.31 11.86 4.69
CA SER A 96 14.57 12.56 3.43
C SER A 96 14.31 11.70 2.20
N HIS A 97 13.73 10.51 2.40
CA HIS A 97 13.51 9.53 1.35
C HIS A 97 12.06 9.06 1.42
N LEU A 98 11.33 9.23 0.32
CA LEU A 98 10.00 8.67 0.07
C LEU A 98 10.01 8.07 -1.34
N PRO A 99 9.06 7.16 -1.64
CA PRO A 99 8.89 6.66 -3.00
C PRO A 99 8.71 7.79 -4.02
N GLU A 100 9.16 7.58 -5.26
CA GLU A 100 8.99 8.54 -6.34
C GLU A 100 7.51 8.88 -6.61
N MET A 101 6.61 7.91 -6.47
CA MET A 101 5.18 8.06 -6.68
C MET A 101 4.41 7.69 -5.42
N VAL A 102 4.14 8.68 -4.57
CA VAL A 102 3.30 8.51 -3.36
C VAL A 102 1.90 9.02 -3.63
N PHE A 103 0.90 8.16 -3.56
CA PHE A 103 -0.51 8.52 -3.73
C PHE A 103 -1.14 8.86 -2.36
N GLY A 104 -0.73 9.98 -1.79
CA GLY A 104 -0.98 10.28 -0.37
C GLY A 104 -2.45 10.45 0.02
N ASP A 105 -3.30 10.88 -0.92
CA ASP A 105 -4.75 11.05 -0.70
C ASP A 105 -5.56 9.86 -1.26
N SER A 106 -4.90 8.83 -1.77
CA SER A 106 -5.57 7.58 -2.16
C SER A 106 -5.87 6.72 -0.92
N LEU A 107 -7.02 6.06 -0.93
CA LEU A 107 -7.57 5.37 0.22
C LEU A 107 -8.39 4.16 -0.22
N LEU A 108 -8.36 3.10 0.57
CA LEU A 108 -9.41 2.09 0.58
C LEU A 108 -9.91 1.95 2.01
N ALA A 109 -11.21 2.07 2.24
CA ALA A 109 -11.82 1.96 3.56
C ALA A 109 -12.97 0.95 3.57
N LEU A 110 -13.01 0.15 4.64
CA LEU A 110 -14.07 -0.79 4.99
C LEU A 110 -14.63 -0.35 6.33
N LYS A 111 -15.85 0.18 6.35
CA LYS A 111 -16.53 0.63 7.56
C LYS A 111 -17.75 -0.24 7.82
N HIS A 112 -17.88 -0.77 9.03
CA HIS A 112 -19.06 -1.50 9.47
C HIS A 112 -19.94 -0.63 10.36
N GLU A 113 -21.24 -0.87 10.36
CA GLU A 113 -22.24 -0.15 11.19
C GLU A 113 -22.00 -0.25 12.70
N THR A 114 -21.22 -1.25 13.15
CA THR A 114 -20.77 -1.36 14.55
C THR A 114 -19.74 -0.31 14.94
N GLY A 115 -19.25 0.50 13.99
CA GLY A 115 -18.23 1.53 14.21
C GLY A 115 -16.80 1.07 13.91
N VAL A 116 -16.59 -0.20 13.55
CA VAL A 116 -15.29 -0.71 13.13
C VAL A 116 -14.95 -0.21 11.73
N GLN A 117 -13.76 0.36 11.59
CA GLN A 117 -13.21 0.81 10.32
C GLN A 117 -11.82 0.22 10.12
N ILE A 118 -11.61 -0.44 8.98
CA ILE A 118 -10.29 -0.87 8.50
C ILE A 118 -9.99 -0.07 7.23
N TYR A 119 -8.83 0.56 7.16
CA TYR A 119 -8.49 1.42 6.04
C TYR A 119 -7.01 1.31 5.66
N PHE A 120 -6.71 1.65 4.41
CA PHE A 120 -5.40 1.46 3.79
C PHE A 120 -4.97 2.76 3.13
N ASN A 121 -3.84 3.31 3.58
CA ASN A 121 -3.27 4.54 3.04
C ASN A 121 -1.74 4.46 3.00
N ALA A 122 -1.12 5.33 2.20
CA ALA A 122 0.32 5.34 2.01
C ALA A 122 1.10 5.83 3.25
N PHE A 123 0.54 6.77 4.02
CA PHE A 123 1.24 7.38 5.16
C PHE A 123 1.52 6.37 6.27
N ASP A 124 0.50 5.60 6.66
CA ASP A 124 0.62 4.57 7.69
C ASP A 124 1.52 3.42 7.21
N ALA A 125 1.45 3.08 5.92
CA ALA A 125 2.35 2.10 5.32
C ALA A 125 3.82 2.52 5.38
N LEU A 126 4.13 3.78 5.06
CA LEU A 126 5.49 4.33 5.16
C LEU A 126 5.94 4.51 6.61
N THR A 127 5.02 4.81 7.52
CA THR A 127 5.30 4.78 8.97
C THR A 127 5.70 3.37 9.41
N GLY A 128 5.03 2.33 8.89
CA GLY A 128 5.38 0.93 9.10
C GLY A 128 6.77 0.58 8.57
N TRP A 129 7.09 1.01 7.33
CA TRP A 129 8.43 0.83 6.75
C TRP A 129 9.53 1.48 7.59
N LYS A 130 9.32 2.69 8.12
CA LYS A 130 10.33 3.33 8.97
C LYS A 130 10.66 2.53 10.24
N LYS A 131 9.68 1.80 10.78
CA LYS A 131 9.86 0.93 11.96
C LYS A 131 10.45 -0.44 11.61
N GLU A 132 10.50 -0.77 10.33
CA GLU A 132 10.98 -2.04 9.84
C GLU A 132 12.51 -2.08 9.90
N ALA A 133 13.06 -3.03 10.65
CA ALA A 133 14.50 -3.19 10.83
C ALA A 133 15.10 -4.20 9.84
N LEU A 134 14.85 -4.02 8.54
CA LEU A 134 15.46 -4.86 7.52
C LEU A 134 16.90 -4.44 7.23
N PRO A 135 17.80 -5.39 6.93
CA PRO A 135 19.14 -5.04 6.49
C PRO A 135 19.07 -4.28 5.17
N PRO A 136 19.93 -3.27 4.96
CA PRO A 136 19.99 -2.53 3.70
C PRO A 136 20.22 -3.49 2.53
N VAL A 137 19.36 -3.43 1.52
CA VAL A 137 19.55 -4.18 0.28
C VAL A 137 20.53 -3.42 -0.60
N GLU A 138 21.66 -4.05 -0.94
CA GLU A 138 22.63 -3.43 -1.85
C GLU A 138 22.12 -3.46 -3.29
N VAL A 139 21.56 -2.34 -3.74
CA VAL A 139 21.26 -2.14 -5.16
C VAL A 139 22.58 -1.87 -5.89
N PRO A 140 22.88 -2.51 -7.05
CA PRO A 140 24.11 -2.25 -7.81
C PRO A 140 24.34 -0.76 -8.14
N ALA A 141 23.26 0.02 -8.30
CA ALA A 141 23.31 1.47 -8.47
C ALA A 141 23.55 2.27 -7.17
N ALA A 142 23.21 1.74 -5.99
CA ALA A 142 23.49 2.39 -4.71
C ALA A 142 24.99 2.59 -4.49
N ALA A 143 25.84 1.72 -5.08
CA ALA A 143 27.29 1.92 -5.12
C ALA A 143 27.71 3.23 -5.83
N LYS A 144 26.95 3.70 -6.82
CA LYS A 144 27.19 5.00 -7.49
C LYS A 144 26.68 6.18 -6.66
N TRP A 145 25.65 5.98 -5.83
CA TRP A 145 25.13 7.00 -4.92
C TRP A 145 26.05 7.19 -3.69
N LYS A 146 26.68 6.09 -3.22
CA LYS A 146 27.79 6.11 -2.23
C LYS A 146 28.90 7.10 -2.64
N PHE A 147 29.11 7.32 -3.94
CA PHE A 147 30.21 8.16 -4.47
C PHE A 147 29.90 9.67 -4.52
N ARG A 148 28.64 10.10 -4.37
CA ARG A 148 28.26 11.53 -4.36
C ARG A 148 28.33 12.17 -2.97
N SER A 149 28.45 11.35 -1.93
CA SER A 149 28.76 11.76 -0.56
C SER A 149 30.28 11.73 -0.35
N LYS A 150 30.84 12.70 0.37
CA LYS A 150 32.29 12.91 0.51
C LYS A 150 33.05 11.61 0.89
N PRO A 151 34.20 11.29 0.27
CA PRO A 151 34.93 10.03 0.48
C PRO A 151 35.52 9.83 1.88
N SER A 152 35.46 10.82 2.77
CA SER A 152 35.93 10.73 4.16
C SER A 152 34.84 10.33 5.16
N GLN A 153 33.59 10.15 4.72
CA GLN A 153 32.53 9.58 5.54
C GLN A 153 32.26 8.19 5.01
N GLN A 154 32.62 7.16 5.77
CA GLN A 154 32.04 5.83 5.58
C GLN A 154 30.54 5.98 5.81
N VAL A 155 29.77 6.20 4.74
CA VAL A 155 28.32 6.18 4.79
C VAL A 155 27.94 4.72 4.89
N ILE A 156 27.90 4.21 6.12
CA ILE A 156 27.06 3.06 6.46
C ILE A 156 25.66 3.49 6.04
N LEU A 157 25.09 2.82 5.04
CA LEU A 157 23.71 3.08 4.65
C LEU A 157 22.85 2.52 5.77
N ASP A 158 22.44 3.36 6.70
CA ASP A 158 21.57 2.97 7.83
C ASP A 158 20.12 2.69 7.38
N TYR A 159 19.86 2.58 6.07
CA TYR A 159 18.49 2.60 5.56
C TYR A 159 18.23 1.78 4.28
N ASP A 160 17.08 1.11 4.29
CA ASP A 160 16.54 0.31 3.20
C ASP A 160 15.70 1.18 2.25
N TYR A 161 16.25 1.50 1.08
CA TYR A 161 15.58 2.26 0.00
C TYR A 161 14.50 1.47 -0.73
N THR A 162 14.19 0.25 -0.30
CA THR A 162 13.20 -0.59 -0.97
C THR A 162 11.77 -0.32 -0.50
N PHE A 163 11.57 0.55 0.50
CA PHE A 163 10.25 0.90 1.05
C PHE A 163 9.45 -0.32 1.53
N THR A 164 10.14 -1.37 1.98
CA THR A 164 9.51 -2.59 2.47
C THR A 164 8.76 -2.32 3.77
N THR A 165 7.45 -2.62 3.81
CA THR A 165 6.61 -2.36 4.98
C THR A 165 6.00 -3.63 5.56
N PRO A 166 5.89 -3.77 6.89
CA PRO A 166 5.10 -4.83 7.55
C PRO A 166 3.61 -4.45 7.64
N TYR A 167 3.20 -3.31 7.07
CA TYR A 167 1.85 -2.77 7.17
C TYR A 167 0.77 -3.79 6.75
N CYS A 168 -0.26 -3.91 7.57
CA CYS A 168 -1.36 -4.86 7.41
C CYS A 168 -2.74 -4.17 7.38
N GLY A 169 -2.78 -2.86 7.15
CA GLY A 169 -3.97 -2.02 7.31
C GLY A 169 -3.97 -1.25 8.62
N SER A 170 -4.71 -0.14 8.63
CA SER A 170 -4.95 0.71 9.79
C SER A 170 -6.38 0.51 10.28
N GLU A 171 -6.59 0.74 11.57
CA GLU A 171 -7.82 0.35 12.25
C GLU A 171 -8.32 1.50 13.13
N ARG A 172 -9.62 1.71 13.14
CA ARG A 172 -10.29 2.71 13.97
C ARG A 172 -11.63 2.16 14.47
N ILE A 173 -11.97 2.52 15.71
CA ILE A 173 -13.30 2.32 16.28
C ILE A 173 -13.89 3.71 16.50
N GLU A 174 -15.03 3.99 15.88
CA GLU A 174 -15.81 5.18 16.19
C GLU A 174 -16.55 4.95 17.53
N ALA A 175 -16.08 5.57 18.61
CA ALA A 175 -16.84 5.68 19.85
C ALA A 175 -17.91 6.77 19.68
N ASP A 176 -19.17 6.49 20.05
CA ASP A 176 -20.25 7.48 20.03
C ASP A 176 -19.87 8.64 20.96
N THR A 177 -19.49 9.78 20.38
CA THR A 177 -19.24 11.02 21.12
C THR A 177 -20.55 11.71 21.47
N GLU A 178 -21.49 11.00 22.08
CA GLU A 178 -22.64 11.61 22.74
C GLU A 178 -22.88 10.91 24.09
N LYS A 179 -22.64 11.66 25.18
CA LYS A 179 -22.91 11.37 26.60
C LYS A 179 -21.80 10.65 27.39
N HIS A 180 -20.82 11.41 27.87
CA HIS A 180 -20.75 11.87 29.27
C HIS A 180 -19.42 12.60 29.48
N GLY A 181 -19.48 13.86 29.91
CA GLY A 181 -18.32 14.57 30.41
C GLY A 181 -17.75 13.86 31.63
N ARG A 182 -16.64 13.17 31.46
CA ARG A 182 -15.70 12.81 32.52
C ARG A 182 -14.31 12.80 31.90
N GLU A 183 -13.49 13.76 32.33
CA GLU A 183 -12.05 13.72 32.17
C GLU A 183 -11.55 12.39 32.74
N GLN A 184 -11.09 11.51 31.87
CA GLN A 184 -10.38 10.32 32.29
C GLN A 184 -9.21 10.09 31.33
N THR A 185 -8.06 10.64 31.72
CA THR A 185 -6.74 10.26 31.23
C THR A 185 -6.51 8.76 31.45
N CYS A 186 -6.63 7.98 30.38
CA CYS A 186 -6.11 6.61 30.28
C CYS A 186 -5.63 6.38 28.83
N GLU A 187 -4.33 6.45 28.60
CA GLU A 187 -3.67 6.00 27.37
C GLU A 187 -3.57 4.46 27.37
N GLU A 188 -4.68 3.74 27.19
CA GLU A 188 -4.67 2.27 27.09
C GLU A 188 -5.70 1.79 26.04
N SER A 189 -5.19 1.57 24.81
CA SER A 189 -5.65 0.59 23.80
C SER A 189 -7.17 0.42 23.56
N ASN A 190 -7.79 1.39 22.87
CA ASN A 190 -9.04 1.18 22.11
C ASN A 190 -8.78 0.53 20.73
N GLY A 191 -7.91 -0.48 20.69
CA GLY A 191 -7.57 -1.21 19.47
C GLY A 191 -8.53 -2.39 19.23
N LEU A 192 -8.77 -2.74 17.97
CA LEU A 192 -9.46 -3.99 17.63
C LEU A 192 -8.65 -5.18 18.14
N CYS A 193 -9.31 -6.15 18.80
CA CYS A 193 -8.63 -7.33 19.33
C CYS A 193 -8.48 -8.40 18.24
N TRP A 194 -7.27 -8.51 17.67
CA TRP A 194 -6.93 -9.60 16.76
C TRP A 194 -6.40 -10.80 17.52
N GLU A 195 -7.10 -11.92 17.41
CA GLU A 195 -6.72 -13.18 18.01
C GLU A 195 -5.98 -14.04 16.99
N ASP A 196 -4.80 -14.55 17.36
CA ASP A 196 -4.08 -15.51 16.52
C ASP A 196 -4.91 -16.80 16.40
N CYS A 197 -5.06 -17.30 15.18
CA CYS A 197 -5.92 -18.46 14.93
C CYS A 197 -5.32 -19.41 13.88
N LYS A 198 -5.89 -20.62 13.81
CA LYS A 198 -5.52 -21.66 12.82
C LYS A 198 -6.52 -21.75 11.66
N GLU A 199 -7.60 -20.96 11.72
CA GLU A 199 -8.56 -20.85 10.61
C GLU A 199 -7.83 -20.29 9.40
N LYS A 200 -8.16 -20.76 8.19
CA LYS A 200 -7.58 -20.24 6.95
C LYS A 200 -8.67 -19.65 6.08
N ILE A 201 -8.29 -18.65 5.28
CA ILE A 201 -9.15 -18.15 4.21
C ILE A 201 -9.24 -19.26 3.16
N ASP A 202 -10.46 -19.73 2.93
CA ASP A 202 -10.71 -20.73 1.92
C ASP A 202 -10.66 -20.11 0.52
N LEU A 203 -9.47 -20.17 -0.09
CA LEU A 203 -9.24 -19.66 -1.43
C LEU A 203 -10.05 -20.42 -2.50
N VAL A 204 -10.48 -21.65 -2.21
CA VAL A 204 -11.26 -22.46 -3.15
C VAL A 204 -12.68 -21.91 -3.25
N SER A 205 -13.32 -21.60 -2.12
CA SER A 205 -14.63 -20.94 -2.14
C SER A 205 -14.57 -19.54 -2.76
N LEU A 206 -13.49 -18.79 -2.56
CA LEU A 206 -13.29 -17.49 -3.24
C LEU A 206 -13.05 -17.60 -4.76
N SER A 207 -12.67 -18.80 -5.22
CA SER A 207 -12.54 -19.12 -6.65
C SER A 207 -13.89 -19.52 -7.29
N LEU A 208 -14.94 -19.75 -6.49
CA LEU A 208 -16.28 -19.93 -7.00
C LEU A 208 -16.73 -18.63 -7.69
N LYS A 209 -17.35 -18.78 -8.86
CA LYS A 209 -17.80 -17.66 -9.69
C LYS A 209 -19.08 -17.04 -9.11
N GLU A 210 -18.97 -16.37 -7.97
CA GLU A 210 -19.97 -15.39 -7.57
C GLU A 210 -19.82 -14.11 -8.40
N PRO A 211 -20.93 -13.42 -8.72
CA PRO A 211 -20.88 -12.14 -9.41
C PRO A 211 -20.08 -11.13 -8.58
N ILE A 212 -19.29 -10.31 -9.28
CA ILE A 212 -18.49 -9.27 -8.65
C ILE A 212 -19.35 -8.02 -8.57
N LEU A 213 -19.88 -7.74 -7.38
CA LEU A 213 -20.70 -6.56 -7.14
C LEU A 213 -19.87 -5.28 -7.12
N PHE A 214 -18.62 -5.38 -6.68
CA PHE A 214 -17.67 -4.27 -6.71
C PHE A 214 -16.26 -4.80 -6.75
N TYR A 215 -15.43 -4.18 -7.58
CA TYR A 215 -14.00 -4.39 -7.61
C TYR A 215 -13.29 -3.05 -7.71
N ASP A 216 -12.24 -2.89 -6.92
CA ASP A 216 -11.31 -1.80 -7.16
C ASP A 216 -9.90 -2.13 -6.72
N GLU A 217 -8.95 -1.44 -7.35
CA GLU A 217 -7.53 -1.52 -7.08
C GLU A 217 -6.96 -0.11 -6.88
N VAL A 218 -6.38 0.13 -5.72
CA VAL A 218 -5.80 1.41 -5.31
C VAL A 218 -4.30 1.23 -5.11
N ILE A 219 -3.51 2.03 -5.82
CA ILE A 219 -2.06 2.11 -5.63
C ILE A 219 -1.80 3.10 -4.50
N LEU A 220 -0.98 2.70 -3.51
CA LEU A 220 -0.62 3.54 -2.37
C LEU A 220 0.72 4.24 -2.61
N TYR A 221 1.73 3.50 -3.05
CA TYR A 221 2.98 4.08 -3.53
C TYR A 221 3.70 3.15 -4.51
N GLU A 222 4.58 3.75 -5.30
CA GLU A 222 5.43 3.08 -6.28
C GLU A 222 6.79 3.79 -6.38
N ASP A 223 7.86 3.01 -6.63
CA ASP A 223 9.22 3.48 -6.86
C ASP A 223 9.93 2.56 -7.87
N GLU A 224 10.61 3.14 -8.86
CA GLU A 224 11.34 2.39 -9.90
C GLU A 224 12.80 2.06 -9.48
N LEU A 225 13.19 2.35 -8.24
CA LEU A 225 14.52 2.11 -7.68
C LEU A 225 15.65 2.66 -8.57
N ALA A 226 15.41 3.84 -9.14
CA ALA A 226 16.27 4.46 -10.15
C ALA A 226 16.57 3.55 -11.37
N ASP A 227 15.52 2.94 -11.92
CA ASP A 227 15.54 1.98 -13.03
C ASP A 227 16.24 0.64 -12.69
N ASN A 228 16.33 0.25 -11.40
CA ASN A 228 16.95 -1.03 -10.99
C ASN A 228 15.94 -2.00 -10.36
N GLY A 229 14.66 -1.80 -10.62
CA GLY A 229 13.62 -2.68 -10.14
C GLY A 229 12.29 -1.98 -9.94
N ILE A 230 11.52 -2.48 -8.98
CA ILE A 230 10.22 -1.92 -8.62
C ILE A 230 9.96 -2.15 -7.13
N SER A 231 9.45 -1.14 -6.45
CA SER A 231 8.79 -1.23 -5.15
C SER A 231 7.38 -0.71 -5.29
N LEU A 232 6.38 -1.56 -5.05
CA LEU A 232 4.98 -1.26 -5.34
C LEU A 232 4.07 -1.76 -4.22
N LEU A 233 3.27 -0.86 -3.64
CA LEU A 233 2.23 -1.21 -2.67
C LEU A 233 0.85 -0.94 -3.26
N THR A 234 0.05 -2.00 -3.39
CA THR A 234 -1.33 -1.94 -3.90
C THR A 234 -2.30 -2.58 -2.90
N VAL A 235 -3.53 -2.08 -2.89
CA VAL A 235 -4.65 -2.70 -2.19
C VAL A 235 -5.80 -2.92 -3.16
N LYS A 236 -6.32 -4.15 -3.18
CA LYS A 236 -7.44 -4.57 -4.02
C LYS A 236 -8.59 -5.04 -3.15
N VAL A 237 -9.81 -4.74 -3.55
CA VAL A 237 -11.01 -5.29 -2.92
C VAL A 237 -11.93 -5.90 -3.96
N ARG A 238 -12.52 -7.04 -3.63
CA ARG A 238 -13.58 -7.71 -4.37
C ARG A 238 -14.74 -7.92 -3.41
N VAL A 239 -15.93 -7.43 -3.78
CA VAL A 239 -17.17 -7.64 -3.03
C VAL A 239 -18.06 -8.58 -3.82
N MET A 240 -18.57 -9.60 -3.14
CA MET A 240 -19.47 -10.62 -3.65
C MET A 240 -20.74 -10.64 -2.78
N PRO A 241 -21.84 -11.26 -3.24
CA PRO A 241 -23.05 -11.39 -2.42
C PRO A 241 -22.80 -12.10 -1.08
N SER A 242 -21.85 -13.03 -1.00
CA SER A 242 -21.55 -13.76 0.24
C SER A 242 -20.54 -13.07 1.18
N GLY A 243 -19.83 -12.03 0.73
CA GLY A 243 -18.77 -11.43 1.52
C GLY A 243 -17.86 -10.50 0.72
N TRP A 244 -16.82 -10.00 1.38
CA TRP A 244 -15.75 -9.26 0.71
C TRP A 244 -14.39 -9.91 0.95
N PHE A 245 -13.51 -9.79 -0.05
CA PHE A 245 -12.12 -10.21 0.00
C PHE A 245 -11.21 -9.04 -0.36
N LEU A 246 -10.16 -8.85 0.41
CA LEU A 246 -9.18 -7.79 0.23
C LEU A 246 -7.77 -8.37 0.16
N LEU A 247 -6.95 -7.81 -0.73
CA LEU A 247 -5.54 -8.12 -0.85
C LEU A 247 -4.73 -6.82 -0.82
N LEU A 248 -4.01 -6.60 0.27
CA LEU A 248 -2.90 -5.65 0.34
C LEU A 248 -1.63 -6.40 -0.09
N ARG A 249 -0.95 -5.92 -1.11
CA ARG A 249 0.27 -6.54 -1.66
C ARG A 249 1.37 -5.51 -1.79
N PHE A 250 2.46 -5.77 -1.08
CA PHE A 250 3.75 -5.14 -1.32
C PHE A 250 4.59 -6.05 -2.21
N TRP A 251 5.00 -5.54 -3.36
CA TRP A 251 5.88 -6.21 -4.30
C TRP A 251 7.19 -5.44 -4.43
N LEU A 252 8.30 -6.14 -4.21
CA LEU A 252 9.64 -5.63 -4.41
C LEU A 252 10.40 -6.56 -5.32
N ARG A 253 11.01 -6.00 -6.36
CA ARG A 253 12.05 -6.65 -7.16
C ARG A 253 13.22 -5.70 -7.24
N VAL A 254 14.39 -6.18 -6.83
CA VAL A 254 15.67 -5.50 -7.09
C VAL A 254 16.39 -6.34 -8.13
N ASP A 255 16.60 -5.77 -9.31
CA ASP A 255 17.03 -6.52 -10.48
C ASP A 255 18.38 -7.21 -10.27
N GLY A 256 18.40 -8.52 -10.51
CA GLY A 256 19.57 -9.38 -10.30
C GLY A 256 19.93 -9.65 -8.82
N VAL A 257 19.18 -9.10 -7.85
CA VAL A 257 19.46 -9.24 -6.42
C VAL A 257 18.42 -10.14 -5.74
N LEU A 258 17.21 -9.62 -5.51
CA LEU A 258 16.16 -10.34 -4.79
C LEU A 258 14.75 -9.93 -5.21
N MET A 259 13.81 -10.77 -4.84
CA MET A 259 12.38 -10.50 -4.90
C MET A 259 11.77 -10.71 -3.52
N ARG A 260 10.89 -9.79 -3.11
CA ARG A 260 10.17 -9.85 -1.84
C ARG A 260 8.70 -9.55 -2.10
N LEU A 261 7.84 -10.39 -1.55
CA LEU A 261 6.39 -10.27 -1.66
C LEU A 261 5.79 -10.33 -0.24
N ARG A 262 5.06 -9.29 0.16
CA ARG A 262 4.29 -9.30 1.40
C ARG A 262 2.82 -9.12 1.08
N ASP A 263 2.07 -10.20 1.26
CA ASP A 263 0.62 -10.21 1.09
C ASP A 263 -0.06 -10.15 2.45
N THR A 264 -1.03 -9.27 2.60
CA THR A 264 -2.03 -9.31 3.67
C THR A 264 -3.40 -9.48 3.02
N ARG A 265 -3.98 -10.65 3.21
CA ARG A 265 -5.34 -10.99 2.77
C ARG A 265 -6.31 -10.78 3.92
N MET A 266 -7.44 -10.15 3.63
CA MET A 266 -8.54 -10.08 4.58
C MET A 266 -9.82 -10.59 3.95
N HIS A 267 -10.64 -11.28 4.73
CA HIS A 267 -11.89 -11.85 4.26
C HIS A 267 -12.97 -11.76 5.34
N CYS A 268 -14.16 -11.34 4.95
CA CYS A 268 -15.35 -11.35 5.80
C CYS A 268 -16.52 -11.98 5.04
N ILE A 269 -17.12 -12.99 5.65
CA ILE A 269 -18.36 -13.60 5.15
C ILE A 269 -19.54 -12.84 5.74
N PHE A 270 -20.47 -12.42 4.88
CA PHE A 270 -21.76 -11.92 5.32
C PHE A 270 -22.55 -13.10 5.87
N SER A 271 -22.72 -13.11 7.19
CA SER A 271 -23.51 -14.11 7.89
C SER A 271 -24.65 -13.42 8.62
N ASN A 272 -25.74 -14.13 8.88
CA ASN A 272 -26.87 -13.62 9.67
C ASN A 272 -26.52 -13.44 11.17
N ARG A 273 -25.23 -13.38 11.51
CA ARG A 273 -24.77 -13.13 12.87
C ARG A 273 -24.79 -11.63 13.11
N GLU A 274 -25.11 -11.21 14.32
CA GLU A 274 -25.09 -9.80 14.73
C GLU A 274 -23.69 -9.18 14.64
N ASN A 275 -22.64 -10.01 14.66
CA ASN A 275 -21.24 -9.59 14.76
C ASN A 275 -20.41 -10.19 13.62
N PRO A 276 -19.84 -9.37 12.72
CA PRO A 276 -19.00 -9.90 11.64
C PRO A 276 -17.67 -10.44 12.18
N ILE A 277 -17.17 -11.44 11.47
CA ILE A 277 -15.86 -12.05 11.74
C ILE A 277 -14.98 -11.78 10.54
N ILE A 278 -13.83 -11.16 10.78
CA ILE A 278 -12.85 -10.86 9.76
C ILE A 278 -11.63 -11.75 9.99
N LEU A 279 -11.24 -12.51 8.96
CA LEU A 279 -9.98 -13.23 8.94
C LEU A 279 -8.92 -12.39 8.25
N ARG A 280 -7.72 -12.37 8.82
CA ARG A 280 -6.53 -11.73 8.24
C ARG A 280 -5.41 -12.75 8.13
N GLU A 281 -4.91 -12.97 6.92
CA GLU A 281 -3.73 -13.79 6.65
C GLU A 281 -2.60 -12.92 6.11
N SER A 282 -1.50 -12.84 6.86
CA SER A 282 -0.27 -12.19 6.41
C SER A 282 0.75 -13.24 6.01
N CYS A 283 1.28 -13.13 4.79
CA CYS A 283 2.28 -14.04 4.24
C CYS A 283 3.42 -13.24 3.63
N TRP A 284 4.64 -13.46 4.11
CA TRP A 284 5.84 -12.84 3.58
C TRP A 284 6.68 -13.89 2.89
N ARG A 285 7.09 -13.57 1.67
CA ARG A 285 7.91 -14.43 0.84
C ARG A 285 9.10 -13.66 0.30
N GLU A 286 10.22 -14.34 0.15
CA GLU A 286 11.44 -13.76 -0.39
C GLU A 286 12.29 -14.84 -1.06
N ALA A 287 13.01 -14.47 -2.10
CA ALA A 287 14.04 -15.30 -2.71
C ALA A 287 15.07 -14.39 -3.39
N THR A 288 16.30 -14.88 -3.55
CA THR A 288 17.30 -14.20 -4.37
C THR A 288 17.21 -14.69 -5.81
N PHE A 289 17.67 -13.88 -6.76
CA PHE A 289 17.79 -14.34 -8.15
C PHE A 289 18.71 -15.56 -8.26
N GLN A 290 19.76 -15.60 -7.43
CA GLN A 290 20.68 -16.72 -7.36
C GLN A 290 19.97 -18.01 -6.93
N SER A 291 19.20 -17.99 -5.84
CA SER A 291 18.51 -19.20 -5.36
C SER A 291 17.48 -19.70 -6.37
N LEU A 292 16.76 -18.78 -7.02
CA LEU A 292 15.81 -19.14 -8.09
C LEU A 292 16.52 -19.74 -9.31
N ALA A 293 17.69 -19.23 -9.68
CA ALA A 293 18.48 -19.77 -10.78
C ALA A 293 19.02 -21.19 -10.48
N GLU A 294 19.41 -21.45 -9.23
CA GLU A 294 19.82 -22.78 -8.76
C GLU A 294 18.68 -23.81 -8.83
N GLU A 295 17.43 -23.35 -8.67
CA GLU A 295 16.21 -24.15 -8.87
C GLU A 295 15.78 -24.28 -10.35
N GLY A 296 16.53 -23.67 -11.28
CA GLY A 296 16.29 -23.75 -12.72
C GLY A 296 15.32 -22.70 -13.27
N TYR A 297 14.97 -21.67 -12.49
CA TYR A 297 14.17 -20.55 -12.97
C TYR A 297 15.01 -19.52 -13.73
N ALA A 298 14.34 -18.63 -14.48
CA ALA A 298 14.99 -17.63 -15.30
C ALA A 298 15.88 -16.70 -14.45
N SER A 299 17.08 -16.36 -14.90
CA SER A 299 17.91 -15.36 -14.21
C SER A 299 17.59 -13.92 -14.64
N ASP A 300 16.81 -13.76 -15.71
CA ASP A 300 16.43 -12.46 -16.27
C ASP A 300 15.28 -11.82 -15.48
N SER A 301 15.47 -10.57 -15.04
CA SER A 301 14.46 -9.77 -14.36
C SER A 301 13.16 -9.62 -15.13
N ALA A 302 13.22 -9.58 -16.47
CA ALA A 302 12.04 -9.40 -17.31
C ALA A 302 11.03 -10.57 -17.19
N ALA A 303 11.50 -11.75 -16.75
CA ALA A 303 10.64 -12.90 -16.49
C ALA A 303 9.75 -12.72 -15.25
N TYR A 304 10.01 -11.72 -14.41
CA TYR A 304 9.39 -11.54 -13.09
C TYR A 304 8.67 -10.19 -12.96
N ASN A 305 7.96 -9.79 -14.01
CA ASN A 305 7.12 -8.59 -14.00
C ASN A 305 5.76 -8.82 -13.32
N ASP A 306 5.23 -10.04 -13.34
CA ASP A 306 3.98 -10.37 -12.65
C ASP A 306 4.25 -11.00 -11.27
N PRO A 307 3.93 -10.30 -10.16
CA PRO A 307 4.10 -10.84 -8.82
C PRO A 307 3.24 -12.09 -8.56
N SER A 308 2.12 -12.25 -9.27
CA SER A 308 1.22 -13.40 -9.10
C SER A 308 1.81 -14.68 -9.68
N ALA A 309 2.53 -14.58 -10.80
CA ALA A 309 3.16 -15.73 -11.46
C ALA A 309 4.35 -16.31 -10.67
N ILE A 310 5.05 -15.47 -9.89
CA ILE A 310 6.24 -15.87 -9.13
C ILE A 310 5.94 -16.23 -7.67
N CYS A 311 4.79 -15.79 -7.14
CA CYS A 311 4.40 -15.94 -5.73
C CYS A 311 4.64 -17.35 -5.17
N ASP A 312 4.22 -18.39 -5.89
CA ASP A 312 4.32 -19.78 -5.41
C ASP A 312 5.74 -20.34 -5.41
N ARG A 313 6.68 -19.69 -6.10
CA ARG A 313 8.09 -20.07 -6.17
C ARG A 313 8.95 -19.34 -5.13
N LEU A 314 8.43 -18.28 -4.52
CA LEU A 314 9.13 -17.58 -3.46
C LEU A 314 8.96 -18.32 -2.12
N GLN A 315 10.06 -18.48 -1.39
CA GLN A 315 10.06 -19.15 -0.08
C GLN A 315 9.26 -18.33 0.94
N ILE A 316 8.40 -18.99 1.70
CA ILE A 316 7.66 -18.37 2.81
C ILE A 316 8.61 -18.16 4.00
N ILE A 317 8.78 -16.91 4.42
CA ILE A 317 9.56 -16.52 5.59
C ILE A 317 8.66 -16.32 6.82
N MET A 318 7.45 -15.80 6.60
CA MET A 318 6.49 -15.57 7.67
C MET A 318 5.08 -15.89 7.16
N GLN A 319 4.32 -16.60 7.99
CA GLN A 319 2.89 -16.75 7.78
C GLN A 319 2.18 -16.62 9.12
N LYS A 320 1.21 -15.71 9.19
CA LYS A 320 0.41 -15.46 10.37
C LYS A 320 -1.06 -15.35 9.98
N THR A 321 -1.92 -16.00 10.77
CA THR A 321 -3.37 -15.87 10.60
C THR A 321 -4.00 -15.36 11.88
N GLN A 322 -4.88 -14.39 11.72
CA GLN A 322 -5.55 -13.72 12.82
C GLN A 322 -7.03 -13.57 12.52
N LYS A 323 -7.81 -13.45 13.58
CA LYS A 323 -9.25 -13.30 13.53
C LYS A 323 -9.65 -12.11 14.37
N LEU A 324 -10.45 -11.24 13.79
CA LEU A 324 -11.11 -10.15 14.48
C LEU A 324 -12.59 -10.49 14.63
N ARG A 325 -13.05 -10.50 15.88
CA ARG A 325 -14.48 -10.55 16.21
C ARG A 325 -14.94 -9.13 16.46
N VAL A 326 -15.81 -8.64 15.60
CA VAL A 326 -16.37 -7.31 15.76
C VAL A 326 -17.50 -7.41 16.77
N SER A 327 -17.25 -7.03 18.02
CA SER A 327 -18.32 -6.91 19.02
C SER A 327 -19.20 -5.70 18.68
N GLY A 328 -20.50 -5.93 18.50
CA GLY A 328 -21.47 -4.87 18.29
C GLY A 328 -21.62 -3.95 19.49
N LYS A 329 -22.30 -2.82 19.28
CA LYS A 329 -22.65 -1.86 20.33
C LYS A 329 -23.40 -2.60 21.45
N LEU A 330 -22.91 -2.50 22.68
CA LEU A 330 -23.65 -2.87 23.90
C LEU A 330 -24.64 -1.76 24.26
#